data_AF-A0A970B9M2-F1
#
_entry.id   AF-A0A970B9M2-F1
#
_cell.length_a   1.000
_cell.length_b   1.000
_cell.length_c   1.000
_cell.angle_alpha   90.00
_cell.angle_beta   90.00
_cell.angle_gamma   90.00
#
_symmetry.space_group_name_H-M   'P 1'
#
loop_
_entity.id
_entity.type
_entity.pdbx_description
1 polymer ?
#
loop_
_entity_poly.entity_id
_entity_poly.type
_entity_poly.pdbx_seq_one_letter_code
_entity_poly.pdbx_strand_id
1 'polypeptide(L)'
;MNLPRMLIAATLAAGVAAPAFAAGNDAKSTVTADKKSQPVNCIEQTGSRIKPKNGECLDVSGRVYTQEQLQQTGQTNLADSLRMLDPSIH
;
A
#
# COMPACT_ATOMS: atom_id res chain seq x y z
N MET A 1 -46.28 -19.12 -53.99
CA MET A 1 -45.47 -20.17 -53.34
C MET A 1 -44.79 -19.58 -52.13
N ASN A 2 -45.05 -20.13 -50.94
CA ASN A 2 -44.47 -19.68 -49.66
C ASN A 2 -43.68 -20.84 -48.99
N LEU A 3 -42.70 -20.44 -48.16
CA LEU A 3 -41.89 -21.19 -47.16
C LEU A 3 -40.60 -21.90 -47.65
N PRO A 4 -39.55 -22.11 -46.78
CA PRO A 4 -39.50 -21.91 -45.33
C PRO A 4 -38.26 -21.25 -44.68
N ARG A 5 -38.44 -20.94 -43.39
CA ARG A 5 -37.44 -20.59 -42.35
C ARG A 5 -36.38 -21.71 -42.19
N MET A 6 -35.11 -21.35 -41.99
CA MET A 6 -34.23 -22.08 -41.06
C MET A 6 -33.00 -21.28 -40.61
N LEU A 7 -32.64 -21.51 -39.35
CA LEU A 7 -31.57 -20.95 -38.51
C LEU A 7 -30.15 -21.20 -39.03
N ILE A 8 -29.21 -20.27 -38.79
CA ILE A 8 -27.80 -20.61 -38.53
C ILE A 8 -27.23 -19.67 -37.44
N ALA A 9 -26.92 -20.26 -36.30
CA ALA A 9 -26.10 -19.67 -35.25
C ALA A 9 -24.61 -19.78 -35.65
N ALA A 10 -23.84 -18.70 -35.46
CA ALA A 10 -22.39 -18.74 -35.63
C ALA A 10 -21.72 -18.02 -34.45
N THR A 11 -21.19 -18.82 -33.54
CA THR A 11 -20.30 -18.43 -32.43
C THR A 11 -18.91 -18.07 -32.97
N LEU A 12 -18.41 -16.87 -32.66
CA LEU A 12 -16.99 -16.53 -32.85
C LEU A 12 -16.36 -16.20 -31.50
N ALA A 13 -15.54 -17.13 -30.99
CA ALA A 13 -14.66 -16.94 -29.85
C ALA A 13 -13.36 -16.28 -30.35
N ALA A 14 -13.04 -15.09 -29.85
CA ALA A 14 -11.79 -14.40 -30.14
C ALA A 14 -10.73 -14.77 -29.08
N GLY A 15 -9.74 -15.56 -29.50
CA GLY A 15 -8.53 -15.81 -28.72
C GLY A 15 -7.52 -14.68 -28.91
N VAL A 16 -7.03 -14.10 -27.82
CA VAL A 16 -5.94 -13.12 -27.83
C VAL A 16 -4.63 -13.81 -27.40
N ALA A 17 -3.61 -13.73 -28.26
CA ALA A 17 -2.27 -14.25 -27.99
C ALA A 17 -1.50 -13.26 -27.08
N ALA A 18 -0.84 -13.79 -26.04
CA ALA A 18 0.02 -13.02 -25.14
C ALA A 18 1.51 -13.19 -25.54
N PRO A 19 2.33 -12.13 -25.49
CA PRO A 19 3.76 -12.22 -25.77
C PRO A 19 4.52 -12.78 -24.56
N ALA A 20 5.43 -13.72 -24.82
CA ALA A 20 6.41 -14.19 -23.86
C ALA A 20 7.60 -13.21 -23.80
N PHE A 21 7.85 -12.62 -22.64
CA PHE A 21 9.11 -11.94 -22.33
C PHE A 21 9.82 -12.73 -21.23
N ALA A 22 10.92 -13.39 -21.60
CA ALA A 22 11.91 -13.89 -20.67
C ALA A 22 13.01 -12.83 -20.53
N ALA A 23 13.17 -12.28 -19.33
CA ALA A 23 14.35 -11.53 -18.93
C ALA A 23 14.72 -11.97 -17.51
N GLY A 24 15.81 -12.72 -17.40
CA GLY A 24 16.42 -13.05 -16.13
C GLY A 24 17.04 -11.81 -15.51
N ASN A 25 16.88 -11.68 -14.20
CA ASN A 25 17.75 -10.86 -13.35
C ASN A 25 17.89 -11.58 -12.01
N ASP A 26 18.92 -12.42 -11.91
CA ASP A 26 19.51 -12.82 -10.65
C ASP A 26 20.24 -11.61 -10.04
N ALA A 27 19.60 -10.90 -9.12
CA ALA A 27 20.25 -9.92 -8.25
C ALA A 27 19.51 -9.81 -6.91
N LYS A 28 19.81 -10.76 -6.02
CA LYS A 28 19.87 -10.66 -4.56
C LYS A 28 19.21 -9.42 -3.94
N SER A 29 17.97 -9.57 -3.45
CA SER A 29 17.46 -8.74 -2.35
C SER A 29 17.43 -9.56 -1.06
N THR A 30 18.57 -9.60 -0.39
CA THR A 30 18.62 -9.77 1.07
C THR A 30 17.87 -8.60 1.70
N VAL A 31 16.66 -8.82 2.21
CA VAL A 31 16.20 -8.42 3.56
C VAL A 31 14.87 -9.15 3.82
N THR A 32 14.93 -10.38 4.31
CA THR A 32 13.94 -10.85 5.28
C THR A 32 14.55 -10.60 6.65
N ALA A 33 14.73 -9.32 7.00
CA ALA A 33 14.59 -8.99 8.41
C ALA A 33 13.11 -9.23 8.67
N ASP A 34 12.79 -10.32 9.37
CA ASP A 34 11.49 -10.49 9.99
C ASP A 34 11.11 -9.14 10.61
N LYS A 35 10.22 -8.40 9.94
CA LYS A 35 9.65 -7.16 10.49
C LYS A 35 8.81 -7.64 11.65
N LYS A 36 9.45 -7.81 12.80
CA LYS A 36 8.77 -7.92 14.09
C LYS A 36 7.74 -6.80 14.09
N SER A 37 6.47 -7.16 14.19
CA SER A 37 5.36 -6.22 14.10
C SER A 37 5.67 -5.05 15.03
N GLN A 38 6.02 -3.90 14.46
CA GLN A 38 6.42 -2.75 15.25
C GLN A 38 5.21 -2.30 16.05
N PRO A 39 5.40 -1.87 17.31
CA PRO A 39 4.29 -1.40 18.12
C PRO A 39 3.65 -0.18 17.46
N VAL A 40 2.33 -0.11 17.53
CA VAL A 40 1.55 1.04 17.04
C VAL A 40 2.06 2.28 17.77
N ASN A 41 2.50 3.31 17.02
CA ASN A 41 3.16 4.54 17.50
C ASN A 41 4.66 4.45 17.87
N CYS A 42 5.41 3.51 17.31
CA CYS A 42 6.86 3.44 17.49
C CYS A 42 7.60 4.67 16.90
N ILE A 43 8.33 5.42 17.73
CA ILE A 43 9.17 6.53 17.27
C ILE A 43 10.52 5.98 16.81
N GLU A 44 10.74 5.92 15.50
CA GLU A 44 11.99 5.42 14.91
C GLU A 44 12.91 6.54 14.41
N GLN A 45 12.32 7.63 13.90
CA GLN A 45 13.02 8.72 13.25
C GLN A 45 12.60 10.06 13.85
N THR A 46 13.58 10.88 14.23
CA THR A 46 13.37 12.23 14.79
C THR A 46 14.39 13.21 14.21
N GLY A 47 14.15 14.51 14.41
CA GLY A 47 15.02 15.58 13.91
C GLY A 47 16.42 15.62 14.51
N SER A 48 16.65 14.98 15.67
CA SER A 48 17.96 14.94 16.35
C SER A 48 18.94 13.96 15.71
N ARG A 49 18.49 13.14 14.76
CA ARG A 49 19.25 12.03 14.12
C ARG A 49 19.71 10.94 15.10
N ILE A 50 19.21 10.93 16.33
CA ILE A 50 19.38 9.81 17.26
C ILE A 50 18.55 8.64 16.73
N LYS A 51 19.19 7.48 16.55
CA LYS A 51 18.53 6.26 16.07
C LYS A 51 18.28 5.31 17.24
N PRO A 52 17.15 4.59 17.27
CA PRO A 52 16.96 3.52 18.23
C PRO A 52 17.91 2.36 17.92
N LYS A 53 18.09 1.45 18.88
CA LYS A 53 18.74 0.18 18.58
C LYS A 53 17.88 -0.62 17.61
N ASN A 54 18.50 -1.57 16.90
CA ASN A 54 17.82 -2.34 15.87
C ASN A 54 16.60 -3.07 16.43
N GLY A 55 15.41 -2.77 15.89
CA GLY A 55 14.15 -3.38 16.33
C GLY A 55 13.58 -2.82 17.64
N GLU A 56 14.11 -1.70 18.14
CA GLU A 56 13.57 -0.96 19.28
C GLU A 56 12.97 0.38 18.82
N CYS A 57 12.13 0.97 19.68
CA CYS A 57 11.62 2.33 19.53
C CYS A 57 12.45 3.29 20.38
N LEU A 58 12.49 4.56 20.01
CA LEU A 58 13.06 5.60 20.87
C LEU A 58 12.18 5.79 22.11
N ASP A 59 12.80 5.77 23.29
CA ASP A 59 12.16 6.07 24.58
C ASP A 59 12.05 7.59 24.78
N VAL A 60 11.17 8.20 23.99
CA VAL A 60 10.90 9.64 24.05
C VAL A 60 9.40 9.88 24.07
N SER A 61 8.98 10.93 24.75
CA SER A 61 7.59 11.36 24.73
C SER A 61 7.21 11.86 23.34
N GLY A 62 6.12 11.35 22.77
CA GLY A 62 5.59 11.82 21.51
C GLY A 62 4.52 10.90 20.95
N ARG A 63 3.95 11.32 19.81
CA ARG A 63 3.04 10.52 19.00
C ARG A 63 3.58 10.42 17.59
N VAL A 64 3.23 9.34 16.89
CA VAL A 64 3.59 9.12 15.49
C VAL A 64 2.31 8.99 14.69
N TYR A 65 2.25 9.70 13.58
CA TYR A 65 1.16 9.61 12.62
C TYR A 65 1.70 9.16 11.28
N THR A 66 1.24 8.02 10.80
CA THR A 66 1.64 7.48 9.50
C THR A 66 0.85 8.14 8.38
N GLN A 67 1.36 8.04 7.16
CA GLN A 67 0.68 8.57 5.99
C GLN A 67 -0.71 7.94 5.81
N GLU A 68 -0.85 6.65 6.08
CA GLU A 68 -2.11 5.92 6.00
C GLU A 68 -3.12 6.47 7.01
N GLN A 69 -2.70 6.77 8.25
CA GLN A 69 -3.57 7.36 9.26
C GLN A 69 -4.06 8.75 8.82
N LEU A 70 -3.15 9.58 8.27
CA LEU A 70 -3.52 10.89 7.74
C LEU A 70 -4.53 10.77 6.59
N GLN A 71 -4.32 9.83 5.66
CA GLN A 71 -5.23 9.60 4.52
C GLN A 71 -6.58 9.04 4.95
N GLN A 72 -6.62 8.18 5.97
CA GLN A 72 -7.85 7.63 6.52
C GLN A 72 -8.78 8.69 7.12
N THR A 73 -8.25 9.87 7.49
CA THR A 73 -9.08 11.00 7.94
C THR A 73 -9.93 11.61 6.82
N GLY A 74 -9.55 11.41 5.56
CA GLY A 74 -10.19 12.05 4.40
C GLY A 74 -9.95 13.55 4.27
N GLN A 75 -9.12 14.14 5.13
CA GLN A 75 -8.82 15.57 5.09
C GLN A 75 -7.81 15.92 4.01
N THR A 76 -7.95 17.09 3.41
CA THR A 76 -7.03 17.61 2.38
C THR A 76 -5.87 18.40 2.98
N ASN A 77 -5.94 18.74 4.26
CA ASN A 77 -4.93 19.50 4.99
C ASN A 77 -4.38 18.69 6.18
N LEU A 78 -3.07 18.82 6.39
CA LEU A 78 -2.34 18.27 7.53
C LEU A 78 -2.93 18.74 8.87
N ALA A 79 -3.24 20.03 9.01
CA ALA A 79 -3.74 20.56 10.29
C ALA A 79 -5.04 19.89 10.73
N ASP A 80 -5.99 19.70 9.80
CA ASP A 80 -7.30 19.14 10.11
C ASP A 80 -7.22 17.62 10.33
N SER A 81 -6.38 16.91 9.56
CA SER A 81 -6.09 15.49 9.83
C SER A 81 -5.49 15.30 11.23
N LEU A 82 -4.54 16.14 11.64
CA LEU A 82 -3.96 16.05 12.99
C LEU A 82 -4.96 16.36 14.09
N ARG A 83 -5.83 17.37 13.94
CA ARG A 83 -6.89 17.64 14.93
C ARG A 83 -7.84 16.47 15.12
N MET A 84 -8.14 15.72 14.04
CA MET A 84 -8.96 14.51 14.13
C MET A 84 -8.24 13.35 14.84
N LEU A 85 -6.93 13.24 14.65
CA LEU A 85 -6.11 12.16 15.22
C LEU A 85 -5.61 12.47 16.64
N ASP A 86 -5.52 13.74 17.02
CA ASP A 86 -5.08 14.21 18.34
C ASP A 86 -5.99 15.34 18.88
N PRO A 87 -6.90 15.04 19.81
CA PRO A 87 -7.75 16.05 20.44
C PRO A 87 -7.00 17.13 21.24
N SER A 88 -5.70 16.94 21.51
CA SER A 88 -4.88 17.96 22.16
C SER A 88 -4.45 19.10 21.22
N ILE A 89 -4.65 18.94 19.91
CA ILE A 89 -4.33 19.94 18.88
C ILE A 89 -5.58 20.79 18.59
N HIS A 90 -5.47 22.12 18.72
CA HIS A 90 -6.55 23.09 18.48
C HIS A 90 -6.19 24.10 17.38
#